data_AF-A0A167IYS1-F1
#
_entry.id   AF-A0A167IYS1-F1
#
_cell.length_a   1.000
_cell.length_b   1.000
_cell.length_c   1.000
_cell.angle_alpha   90.00
_cell.angle_beta   90.00
_cell.angle_gamma   90.00
#
_symmetry.space_group_name_H-M   'P 1'
#
loop_
_entity.id
_entity.type
_entity.pdbx_description
1 polymer ?
#
loop_
_entity_poly.entity_id
_entity_poly.type
_entity_poly.pdbx_seq_one_letter_code
_entity_poly.pdbx_strand_id
1 'polypeptide(L)'
;MNKLALIMAAPALALVGACGDDSAVEETGDALEQQADAVEDLGDERAEQLEEMADDASTDAREDALNARAEKIDDVGDERADALNETADEME
;
A
#
# COMPACT_ATOMS: atom_id res chain seq x y z
N MET A 1 30.71 60.39 -12.33
CA MET A 1 29.40 60.52 -12.99
C MET A 1 29.52 59.72 -14.28
N ASN A 2 29.04 58.49 -14.39
CA ASN A 2 27.63 58.11 -14.35
C ASN A 2 27.43 56.73 -13.74
N LYS A 3 26.22 56.56 -13.22
CA LYS A 3 25.77 55.53 -12.29
C LYS A 3 25.56 54.20 -13.03
N LEU A 4 26.29 53.18 -12.62
CA LEU A 4 25.87 51.78 -12.74
C LEU A 4 24.77 51.57 -11.70
N ALA A 5 23.54 51.33 -12.16
CA ALA A 5 22.49 50.59 -11.45
C ALA A 5 21.17 50.80 -12.18
N LEU A 6 20.77 49.82 -12.96
CA LEU A 6 19.36 49.43 -13.10
C LEU A 6 19.40 47.92 -13.35
N ILE A 7 19.59 47.20 -12.25
CA ILE A 7 19.29 45.77 -12.16
C ILE A 7 17.80 45.67 -12.47
N MET A 8 17.47 45.15 -13.65
CA MET A 8 16.13 44.69 -13.95
C MET A 8 15.75 43.69 -12.85
N ALA A 9 14.77 44.07 -12.03
CA ALA A 9 14.04 43.13 -11.20
C ALA A 9 13.27 42.21 -12.16
N ALA A 10 13.95 41.17 -12.66
CA ALA A 10 13.27 40.02 -13.21
C ALA A 10 12.51 39.38 -12.03
N PRO A 11 11.20 39.13 -12.15
CA PRO A 11 10.47 38.38 -11.13
C PRO A 11 11.06 36.96 -11.11
N ALA A 12 11.97 36.73 -10.17
CA ALA A 12 12.21 35.41 -9.64
C ALA A 12 10.94 35.02 -8.89
N LEU A 13 10.17 34.07 -9.45
CA LEU A 13 9.18 33.20 -8.78
C LEU A 13 8.30 32.53 -9.85
N ALA A 14 8.85 31.56 -10.60
CA ALA A 14 8.04 30.60 -11.38
C ALA A 14 8.83 29.35 -11.79
N LEU A 15 9.79 28.89 -10.97
CA LEU A 15 10.52 27.63 -11.22
C LEU A 15 10.60 26.79 -9.94
N VAL A 16 9.50 26.69 -9.21
CA VAL A 16 9.27 25.61 -8.23
C VAL A 16 7.97 24.95 -8.67
N GLY A 17 8.04 23.66 -8.98
CA GLY A 17 6.93 22.90 -9.57
C GLY A 17 7.34 22.03 -10.76
N ALA A 18 8.61 21.62 -10.84
CA ALA A 18 9.07 20.60 -11.78
C ALA A 18 9.41 19.26 -11.08
N CYS A 19 9.13 19.15 -9.78
CA CYS A 19 8.78 17.89 -9.14
C CYS A 19 7.28 18.01 -8.93
N GLY A 20 6.48 17.10 -9.51
CA GLY A 20 5.04 17.07 -9.22
C GLY A 20 4.90 16.87 -7.72
N ASP A 21 4.28 17.83 -7.05
CA ASP A 21 3.75 17.55 -5.71
C ASP A 21 2.57 16.62 -5.97
N ASP A 22 2.61 15.40 -5.41
CA ASP A 22 1.48 14.48 -5.45
C ASP A 22 0.24 15.23 -4.98
N SER A 23 -0.87 15.02 -5.66
CA SER A 23 -2.11 15.66 -5.23
C SER A 23 -2.52 15.10 -3.87
N ALA A 24 -3.25 15.87 -3.05
CA ALA A 24 -3.78 15.34 -1.78
C ALA A 24 -4.70 14.11 -1.98
N VAL A 25 -5.19 13.89 -3.20
CA VAL A 25 -5.97 12.71 -3.59
C VAL A 25 -5.05 11.52 -3.80
N GLU A 26 -3.94 11.70 -4.53
CA GLU A 26 -2.87 10.71 -4.75
C GLU A 26 -2.24 10.27 -3.42
N GLU A 27 -1.91 11.20 -2.51
CA GLU A 27 -1.43 10.86 -1.16
C GLU A 27 -2.44 10.02 -0.35
N THR A 28 -3.75 10.18 -0.63
CA THR A 28 -4.79 9.35 0.00
C THR A 28 -4.85 7.95 -0.63
N GLY A 29 -4.65 7.85 -1.95
CA GLY A 29 -4.50 6.57 -2.67
C GLY A 29 -3.33 5.77 -2.12
N ASP A 30 -2.14 6.37 -2.04
CA ASP A 30 -0.93 5.74 -1.48
C ASP A 30 -1.14 5.22 -0.05
N ALA A 31 -1.91 5.95 0.76
CA ALA A 31 -2.21 5.54 2.14
C ALA A 31 -3.18 4.36 2.20
N LEU A 32 -4.07 4.22 1.22
CA LEU A 32 -4.98 3.09 1.09
C LEU A 32 -4.23 1.84 0.58
N GLU A 33 -3.32 1.98 -0.38
CA GLU A 33 -2.46 0.87 -0.84
C GLU A 33 -1.60 0.32 0.31
N GLN A 34 -0.94 1.21 1.06
CA GLN A 34 -0.18 0.78 2.25
C GLN A 34 -1.06 0.10 3.31
N GLN A 35 -2.35 0.45 3.37
CA GLN A 35 -3.28 -0.23 4.26
C GLN A 35 -3.70 -1.59 3.69
N ALA A 36 -3.83 -1.72 2.37
CA ALA A 36 -4.10 -2.99 1.69
C ALA A 36 -2.97 -3.99 1.95
N ASP A 37 -1.72 -3.57 1.72
CA ASP A 37 -0.51 -4.38 1.98
C ASP A 37 -0.49 -4.90 3.42
N ALA A 38 -0.75 -4.01 4.39
CA ALA A 38 -0.76 -4.39 5.81
C ALA A 38 -1.89 -5.36 6.18
N VAL A 39 -2.97 -5.41 5.39
CA VAL A 39 -4.08 -6.35 5.59
C VAL A 39 -3.77 -7.70 4.96
N GLU A 40 -3.19 -7.73 3.76
CA GLU A 40 -2.66 -8.92 3.07
C GLU A 40 -1.60 -9.59 3.96
N ASP A 41 -0.56 -8.85 4.36
CA ASP A 41 0.52 -9.33 5.23
C ASP A 41 0.00 -10.00 6.51
N LEU A 42 -1.05 -9.44 7.12
CA LEU A 42 -1.65 -10.00 8.33
C LEU A 42 -2.48 -11.26 8.06
N GLY A 43 -3.07 -11.37 6.87
CA GLY A 43 -3.70 -12.59 6.35
C GLY A 43 -2.67 -13.70 6.21
N ASP A 44 -1.62 -13.43 5.43
CA ASP A 44 -0.50 -14.31 5.14
C ASP A 44 0.16 -14.84 6.43
N GLU A 45 0.56 -13.94 7.34
CA GLU A 45 1.20 -14.33 8.60
C GLU A 45 0.34 -15.30 9.42
N ARG A 46 -0.99 -15.17 9.34
CA ARG A 46 -1.91 -16.04 10.07
C ARG A 46 -2.20 -17.34 9.33
N ALA A 47 -2.24 -17.30 8.00
CA ALA A 47 -2.34 -18.49 7.17
C ALA A 47 -1.09 -19.36 7.36
N GLU A 48 0.11 -18.78 7.26
CA GLU A 48 1.40 -19.46 7.44
C GLU A 48 1.50 -20.13 8.82
N GLN A 49 1.09 -19.45 9.90
CA GLN A 49 1.04 -20.07 11.24
C GLN A 49 0.13 -21.30 11.31
N LEU A 50 -0.96 -21.34 10.53
CA LEU A 50 -1.85 -22.50 10.48
C LEU A 50 -1.28 -23.63 9.62
N GLU A 51 -0.59 -23.30 8.53
CA GLU A 51 0.11 -24.26 7.68
C GLU A 51 1.28 -24.91 8.43
N GLU A 52 2.07 -24.15 9.18
CA GLU A 52 3.11 -24.71 10.06
C GLU A 52 2.53 -25.70 11.08
N MET A 53 1.35 -25.38 11.64
CA MET A 53 0.63 -26.29 12.53
C MET A 53 0.07 -27.52 11.79
N ALA A 54 -0.24 -27.38 10.51
CA ALA A 54 -0.74 -28.47 9.66
C ALA A 54 0.38 -29.45 9.33
N ASP A 55 1.58 -28.96 9.01
CA ASP A 55 2.79 -29.76 8.76
C ASP A 55 3.14 -30.67 9.95
N ASP A 56 2.90 -30.20 11.17
CA ASP A 56 3.12 -30.96 12.41
C ASP A 56 1.92 -31.84 12.82
N ALA A 57 0.83 -31.88 12.04
CA ALA A 57 -0.38 -32.58 12.42
C ALA A 57 -0.21 -34.11 12.43
N SER A 58 -0.73 -34.76 13.49
CA SER A 58 -0.59 -36.22 13.66
C SER A 58 -1.49 -37.07 12.74
N THR A 59 -2.36 -36.43 11.95
CA THR A 59 -3.35 -37.09 11.09
C THR A 59 -3.72 -36.19 9.92
N ASP A 60 -3.92 -36.79 8.75
CA ASP A 60 -4.37 -36.11 7.52
C ASP A 60 -5.63 -35.26 7.75
N ALA A 61 -6.63 -35.81 8.46
CA ALA A 61 -7.88 -35.08 8.72
C ALA A 61 -7.69 -33.79 9.55
N ARG A 62 -6.58 -33.68 10.31
CA ARG A 62 -6.25 -32.48 11.07
C ARG A 62 -5.44 -31.50 10.24
N GLU A 63 -4.50 -32.01 9.44
CA GLU A 63 -3.76 -31.25 8.44
C GLU A 63 -4.75 -30.55 7.49
N ASP A 64 -5.66 -31.32 6.88
CA ASP A 64 -6.71 -30.81 5.98
C ASP A 64 -7.56 -29.71 6.62
N ALA A 65 -7.93 -29.87 7.89
CA ALA A 65 -8.75 -28.89 8.59
C ALA A 65 -8.00 -27.60 8.94
N LEU A 66 -6.68 -27.67 9.11
CA LEU A 66 -5.83 -26.52 9.34
C LEU A 66 -5.55 -25.79 8.02
N ASN A 67 -5.18 -26.52 6.96
CA ASN A 67 -4.98 -25.97 5.62
C ASN A 67 -6.23 -25.26 5.10
N ALA A 68 -7.41 -25.90 5.19
CA ALA A 68 -8.67 -25.26 4.78
C ALA A 68 -9.02 -24.00 5.60
N ARG A 69 -8.46 -23.87 6.81
CA ARG A 69 -8.61 -22.66 7.62
C ARG A 69 -7.58 -21.59 7.24
N ALA A 70 -6.36 -21.99 6.90
CA ALA A 70 -5.33 -21.11 6.36
C ALA A 70 -5.82 -20.44 5.08
N GLU A 71 -6.25 -21.24 4.09
CA GLU A 71 -6.83 -20.77 2.82
C GLU A 71 -7.95 -19.74 3.06
N LYS A 72 -8.87 -20.02 3.99
CA LYS A 72 -9.97 -19.09 4.29
C LYS A 72 -9.50 -17.77 4.91
N ILE A 73 -8.39 -17.77 5.65
CA ILE A 73 -7.85 -16.55 6.25
C ILE A 73 -7.15 -15.72 5.19
N ASP A 74 -6.37 -16.39 4.34
CA ASP A 74 -5.70 -15.86 3.14
C ASP A 74 -6.72 -15.16 2.24
N ASP A 75 -7.76 -15.89 1.79
CA ASP A 75 -8.85 -15.37 0.95
C ASP A 75 -9.51 -14.10 1.55
N VAL A 76 -9.67 -14.05 2.88
CA VAL A 76 -10.29 -12.89 3.55
C VAL A 76 -9.32 -11.71 3.67
N GLY A 77 -8.02 -11.96 3.74
CA GLY A 77 -6.96 -10.95 3.63
C GLY A 77 -7.01 -10.31 2.25
N ASP A 78 -6.91 -11.14 1.22
CA ASP A 78 -6.94 -10.77 -0.20
C ASP A 78 -8.19 -9.96 -0.55
N GLU A 79 -9.39 -10.48 -0.25
CA GLU A 79 -10.65 -9.79 -0.57
C GLU A 79 -10.74 -8.38 0.05
N ARG A 80 -10.07 -8.17 1.19
CA ARG A 80 -10.05 -6.86 1.86
C ARG A 80 -8.97 -5.95 1.31
N ALA A 81 -7.78 -6.49 1.03
CA ALA A 81 -6.70 -5.75 0.37
C ALA A 81 -7.17 -5.28 -1.01
N ASP A 82 -7.80 -6.15 -1.79
CA ASP A 82 -8.40 -5.85 -3.09
C ASP A 82 -9.41 -4.71 -3.01
N ALA A 83 -10.31 -4.72 -2.02
CA ALA A 83 -11.31 -3.65 -1.88
C ALA A 83 -10.68 -2.28 -1.54
N LEU A 84 -9.55 -2.27 -0.85
CA LEU A 84 -8.78 -1.05 -0.55
C LEU A 84 -8.02 -0.58 -1.79
N ASN A 85 -7.35 -1.49 -2.51
CA ASN A 85 -6.65 -1.20 -3.75
C ASN A 85 -7.60 -0.72 -4.85
N GLU A 86 -8.78 -1.31 -5.01
CA GLU A 86 -9.77 -0.81 -5.97
C GLU A 86 -10.20 0.64 -5.65
N THR A 87 -10.26 0.99 -4.35
CA THR A 87 -10.54 2.38 -3.94
C THR A 87 -9.34 3.30 -4.19
N ALA A 88 -8.11 2.81 -4.01
CA ALA A 88 -6.88 3.56 -4.28
C ALA A 88 -6.69 3.82 -5.78
N ASP A 89 -6.93 2.82 -6.63
CA ASP A 89 -6.87 2.90 -8.09
C ASP A 89 -7.81 3.97 -8.66
N GLU A 90 -8.97 4.20 -8.02
CA GLU A 90 -9.90 5.27 -8.41
C GLU A 90 -9.35 6.69 -8.10
N MET A 91 -8.26 6.79 -7.35
CA MET A 91 -7.63 8.04 -6.88
C MET A 91 -6.34 8.42 -7.61
N GLU A 92 -5.73 7.52 -8.39
CA GLU A 92 -4.61 7.80 -9.33
C GLU A 92 -5.08 8.52 -10.63
#